data_AF-A0A9X0BKL6-F1
#
_entry.id   AF-A0A9X0BKL6-F1
#
_cell.length_a   1.000
_cell.length_b   1.000
_cell.length_c   1.000
_cell.angle_alpha   90.00
_cell.angle_beta   90.00
_cell.angle_gamma   90.00
#
_symmetry.space_group_name_H-M   'P 1'
#
loop_
_entity.id
_entity.type
_entity.pdbx_description
1 polymer ?
#
loop_
_entity_poly.entity_id
_entity_poly.type
_entity_poly.pdbx_seq_one_letter_code
_entity_poly.pdbx_strand_id
1 'polypeptide(L)'
;MYTTTARVVKPKLSLSISAAQNVPRPSLSLKSPSALPRTPVSPISAASPTSKRFSSLQVPSYAYTNSCSSKSILKKQPSSRAGSVDKRIQFKGTPTVHCVTPIENPDEYYGKHMKMSREERRWSVRHDDTSVAIVEKTKKVSGSAAKIHFLENVTADTRAHRGIHPIIALESHQDNLATLVQKALNYLPESKTSDGLKLADGTRRRLPDFISATRGPGMRSNLSVGLDTGKALSVAWQIPMVGVHHMQAHLLTPGLVTCLENESKAGPPATVPEFPFLSILVSGGHTTLVQSKDLTDHKILATSEDIAIGEALDKSARDIIPDSLLREAKSTMYGKNLEQFVFPNGKADFADYSPPDTRGQEITKRVSDWGWSLTTPFANTRMMQFSFSSISSMVGKIVRRGGTNIKMSHAERVDLGREAMRVCFEHLASRTVIALETLRPYNTGKNEIRTLVVSGGVAANQFLMKVLTSFLEVRGFGNINIVAPPPYLCTDNAAMIGWAGIEMFEAGFRSDLSCRPLRKWTLDPQADDGGILGPGGWIRE
;
A
#
# COMPACT_ATOMS: atom_id res chain seq x y z
N MET A 1 6.43 41.12 -56.72
CA MET A 1 6.11 40.04 -55.76
C MET A 1 7.31 39.84 -54.84
N TYR A 2 7.12 39.79 -53.53
CA TYR A 2 7.75 38.83 -52.60
C TYR A 2 7.17 39.07 -51.19
N THR A 3 6.93 37.99 -50.44
CA THR A 3 6.19 38.02 -49.16
C THR A 3 7.05 37.51 -48.01
N THR A 4 7.12 38.28 -46.91
CA THR A 4 7.67 37.79 -45.64
C THR A 4 6.78 38.22 -44.48
N THR A 5 5.88 37.34 -44.03
CA THR A 5 5.00 37.59 -42.88
C THR A 5 5.75 37.40 -41.56
N ALA A 6 5.82 38.42 -40.72
CA ALA A 6 6.39 38.31 -39.38
C ALA A 6 5.55 37.39 -38.48
N ARG A 7 6.18 36.40 -37.83
CA ARG A 7 5.52 35.53 -36.85
C ARG A 7 5.26 36.31 -35.55
N VAL A 8 3.98 36.50 -35.19
CA VAL A 8 3.60 36.99 -33.87
C VAL A 8 3.88 35.91 -32.81
N VAL A 9 4.97 36.07 -32.06
CA VAL A 9 5.31 35.19 -30.94
C VAL A 9 4.43 35.54 -29.75
N LYS A 10 3.55 34.60 -29.34
CA LYS A 10 2.81 34.74 -28.07
C LYS A 10 3.79 34.74 -26.89
N PRO A 11 3.65 35.64 -25.91
CA PRO A 11 4.51 35.63 -24.73
C PRO A 11 4.30 34.33 -23.93
N LYS A 12 5.40 33.67 -23.57
CA LYS A 12 5.37 32.51 -22.65
C LYS A 12 5.35 33.05 -21.22
N LEU A 13 4.26 32.80 -20.50
CA LEU A 13 4.16 33.05 -19.06
C LEU A 13 4.67 31.81 -18.30
N SER A 14 5.68 32.00 -17.45
CA SER A 14 6.17 31.00 -16.51
C SER A 14 5.88 31.45 -15.08
N LEU A 15 5.09 30.66 -14.34
CA LEU A 15 4.92 30.86 -12.89
C LEU A 15 6.03 30.08 -12.16
N SER A 16 7.08 30.79 -11.75
CA SER A 16 8.17 30.22 -10.97
C SER A 16 7.93 30.46 -9.48
N ILE A 17 7.79 29.39 -8.70
CA ILE A 17 7.78 29.43 -7.22
C ILE A 17 9.16 28.94 -6.75
N SER A 18 9.83 29.75 -5.92
CA SER A 18 11.14 29.42 -5.37
C SER A 18 11.10 29.41 -3.85
N ALA A 19 11.50 28.29 -3.25
CA ALA A 19 11.80 28.17 -1.84
C ALA A 19 13.33 28.17 -1.67
N ALA A 20 13.91 29.34 -1.41
CA ALA A 20 15.36 29.50 -1.30
C ALA A 20 15.81 29.61 0.17
N GLN A 21 16.51 28.60 0.65
CA GLN A 21 17.51 28.74 1.72
C GLN A 21 18.85 28.28 1.17
N ASN A 22 19.85 29.16 1.15
CA ASN A 22 21.22 28.78 0.83
C ASN A 22 22.21 29.79 1.42
N VAL A 23 23.01 29.37 2.41
CA VAL A 23 24.17 30.11 2.93
C VAL A 23 25.27 29.07 3.23
N PRO A 24 26.54 29.27 2.83
CA PRO A 24 27.54 28.20 2.89
C PRO A 24 28.15 27.97 4.27
N ARG A 25 28.69 26.76 4.49
CA ARG A 25 29.55 26.44 5.64
C ARG A 25 30.96 27.04 5.42
N PRO A 26 31.52 27.82 6.35
CA PRO A 26 32.90 28.28 6.25
C PRO A 26 33.90 27.17 6.63
N SER A 27 35.07 27.17 5.99
CA SER A 27 36.22 26.35 6.35
C SER A 27 37.20 27.14 7.23
N LEU A 28 37.81 26.50 8.23
CA LEU A 28 38.90 27.07 9.03
C LEU A 28 40.01 26.05 9.28
N SER A 29 41.22 26.56 9.48
CA SER A 29 42.49 25.82 9.33
C SER A 29 43.13 25.43 10.67
N LEU A 30 43.97 24.40 10.63
CA LEU A 30 44.77 23.92 11.76
C LEU A 30 45.89 24.90 12.12
N LYS A 31 45.89 25.41 13.37
CA LYS A 31 47.10 25.85 14.08
C LYS A 31 47.03 25.52 15.57
N SER A 32 48.06 24.84 16.05
CA SER A 32 48.50 24.73 17.45
C SER A 32 49.81 25.55 17.60
N PRO A 33 50.41 25.73 18.80
CA PRO A 33 50.05 25.21 20.13
C PRO A 33 50.07 26.26 21.29
N SER A 34 49.70 25.85 22.51
CA SER A 34 50.57 25.88 23.74
C SER A 34 49.82 26.07 25.07
N ALA A 35 50.47 25.61 26.16
CA ALA A 35 50.27 25.92 27.60
C ALA A 35 48.92 25.61 28.31
N LEU A 36 49.01 24.71 29.31
CA LEU A 36 48.07 24.56 30.44
C LEU A 36 48.43 25.57 31.56
N PRO A 37 47.51 25.90 32.50
CA PRO A 37 47.59 25.21 33.80
C PRO A 37 46.24 24.91 34.52
N ARG A 38 46.16 23.68 35.05
CA ARG A 38 45.64 23.21 36.36
C ARG A 38 44.40 23.86 37.02
N THR A 39 43.45 22.99 37.39
CA THR A 39 42.39 23.18 38.40
C THR A 39 42.93 23.43 39.82
N PRO A 40 42.11 23.96 40.74
CA PRO A 40 41.70 23.11 41.88
C PRO A 40 40.25 23.29 42.42
N VAL A 41 39.67 22.16 42.86
CA VAL A 41 38.88 21.97 44.12
C VAL A 41 37.57 22.77 44.36
N SER A 42 36.47 22.02 44.54
CA SER A 42 35.19 22.41 45.19
C SER A 42 35.24 22.07 46.72
N PRO A 43 34.30 22.44 47.65
CA PRO A 43 32.83 22.34 47.50
C PRO A 43 32.00 23.34 48.38
N ILE A 44 30.78 22.92 48.79
CA ILE A 44 29.85 23.46 49.84
C ILE A 44 28.68 24.32 49.33
N SER A 45 27.58 24.34 50.10
CA SER A 45 26.20 24.62 49.67
C SER A 45 25.42 25.50 50.66
N ALA A 46 24.30 26.05 50.18
CA ALA A 46 23.11 26.54 50.90
C ALA A 46 23.25 27.68 51.94
N ALA A 47 22.78 28.88 51.56
CA ALA A 47 22.08 29.81 52.45
C ALA A 47 21.17 30.81 51.68
N SER A 48 20.09 31.23 52.31
CA SER A 48 19.23 32.39 51.99
C SER A 48 19.23 33.32 53.23
N PRO A 49 18.67 34.56 53.28
CA PRO A 49 17.70 35.15 52.34
C PRO A 49 17.82 36.67 52.02
N THR A 50 16.93 37.13 51.12
CA THR A 50 16.34 38.49 51.02
C THR A 50 17.23 39.75 51.05
N SER A 51 17.25 40.49 49.92
CA SER A 51 16.94 41.93 49.98
C SER A 51 16.30 42.48 48.69
N LYS A 52 15.47 43.51 48.86
CA LYS A 52 14.49 44.07 47.90
C LYS A 52 15.16 44.85 46.75
N ARG A 53 14.60 44.78 45.53
CA ARG A 53 13.89 45.91 44.85
C ARG A 53 13.42 45.55 43.42
N PHE A 54 12.35 46.21 42.97
CA PHE A 54 11.84 46.13 41.59
C PHE A 54 12.71 46.97 40.63
N SER A 55 12.87 46.49 39.40
CA SER A 55 13.11 47.32 38.22
C SER A 55 12.55 46.60 36.98
N SER A 56 11.88 47.33 36.10
CA SER A 56 11.23 46.78 34.90
C SER A 56 12.21 46.66 33.74
N LEU A 57 12.51 45.43 33.31
CA LEU A 57 13.21 45.20 32.04
C LEU A 57 12.28 45.55 30.87
N GLN A 58 12.61 46.61 30.15
CA GLN A 58 11.94 46.98 28.91
C GLN A 58 12.23 45.91 27.83
N VAL A 59 11.19 45.45 27.13
CA VAL A 59 11.35 44.65 25.91
C VAL A 59 11.82 45.58 24.77
N PRO A 60 12.96 45.32 24.11
CA PRO A 60 13.39 46.13 22.97
C PRO A 60 12.43 45.98 21.79
N SER A 61 11.66 47.03 21.51
CA SER A 61 10.79 47.12 20.34
C SER A 61 11.61 47.31 19.06
N TYR A 62 12.00 46.20 18.42
CA TYR A 62 12.60 46.24 17.08
C TYR A 62 11.54 46.55 16.01
N ALA A 63 11.43 47.84 15.66
CA ALA A 63 10.58 48.29 14.57
C ALA A 63 11.13 47.79 13.22
N TYR A 64 10.40 46.88 12.55
CA TYR A 64 10.80 46.35 11.25
C TYR A 64 10.35 47.28 10.11
N THR A 65 11.24 48.16 9.64
CA THR A 65 10.99 48.98 8.44
C THR A 65 11.01 48.12 7.18
N ASN A 66 9.83 47.63 6.78
CA ASN A 66 9.67 46.74 5.63
C ASN A 66 9.87 47.48 4.29
N SER A 67 11.10 47.49 3.78
CA SER A 67 11.51 48.20 2.55
C SER A 67 11.18 47.48 1.23
N CYS A 68 10.28 46.50 1.23
CA CYS A 68 9.79 45.85 0.02
C CYS A 68 8.78 46.72 -0.75
N SER A 69 9.26 47.45 -1.76
CA SER A 69 8.42 48.24 -2.68
C SER A 69 7.71 47.39 -3.74
N SER A 70 6.81 46.49 -3.29
CA SER A 70 6.01 45.62 -4.17
C SER A 70 5.02 46.43 -5.02
N LYS A 71 5.44 46.86 -6.21
CA LYS A 71 4.56 47.52 -7.20
C LYS A 71 3.51 46.53 -7.71
N SER A 72 2.28 46.66 -7.20
CA SER A 72 1.13 45.86 -7.65
C SER A 72 0.84 46.08 -9.13
N ILE A 73 0.78 44.99 -9.90
CA ILE A 73 0.33 44.96 -11.31
C ILE A 73 -1.07 44.32 -11.37
N LEU A 74 -1.97 44.72 -10.47
CA LEU A 74 -3.38 44.34 -10.49
C LEU A 74 -4.26 45.59 -10.48
N LYS A 75 -4.82 45.93 -11.65
CA LYS A 75 -5.93 46.89 -11.75
C LYS A 75 -7.14 46.28 -11.03
N LYS A 76 -7.61 46.92 -9.96
CA LYS A 76 -8.93 46.64 -9.40
C LYS A 76 -10.02 46.99 -10.44
N GLN A 77 -11.01 46.12 -10.57
CA GLN A 77 -12.35 46.44 -11.07
C GLN A 77 -13.36 46.05 -9.98
N PRO A 78 -14.51 46.76 -9.88
CA PRO A 78 -15.40 46.63 -8.73
C PRO A 78 -16.28 45.38 -8.76
N SER A 79 -16.77 45.01 -7.58
CA SER A 79 -17.61 43.83 -7.31
C SER A 79 -19.05 43.98 -7.81
N SER A 80 -19.68 42.85 -8.17
CA SER A 80 -21.13 42.68 -8.14
C SER A 80 -21.50 41.41 -7.35
N ARG A 81 -22.71 41.37 -6.77
CA ARG A 81 -23.26 40.29 -5.93
C ARG A 81 -24.42 39.59 -6.63
N ALA A 82 -24.42 38.25 -6.61
CA ALA A 82 -25.58 37.34 -6.56
C ALA A 82 -25.09 35.91 -6.92
N GLY A 83 -25.64 34.81 -6.43
CA GLY A 83 -26.64 34.60 -5.37
C GLY A 83 -26.67 33.09 -5.04
N SER A 84 -27.06 32.70 -3.82
CA SER A 84 -27.06 31.30 -3.40
C SER A 84 -28.26 30.54 -3.97
N VAL A 85 -28.02 29.37 -4.56
CA VAL A 85 -29.04 28.38 -4.94
C VAL A 85 -28.54 27.00 -4.51
N ASP A 86 -29.39 26.22 -3.84
CA ASP A 86 -29.05 24.87 -3.40
C ASP A 86 -28.65 23.97 -4.57
N LYS A 87 -27.45 23.39 -4.48
CA LYS A 87 -26.95 22.40 -5.45
C LYS A 87 -26.89 21.03 -4.80
N ARG A 88 -28.00 20.29 -4.84
CA ARG A 88 -27.92 18.82 -4.77
C ARG A 88 -27.08 18.32 -5.94
N ILE A 89 -25.99 17.64 -5.66
CA ILE A 89 -25.05 17.16 -6.67
C ILE A 89 -25.68 15.98 -7.44
N GLN A 90 -26.13 16.24 -8.68
CA GLN A 90 -26.40 15.18 -9.65
C GLN A 90 -25.15 14.99 -10.54
N PHE A 91 -24.46 13.87 -10.35
CA PHE A 91 -23.31 13.49 -11.17
C PHE A 91 -23.75 13.20 -12.61
N LYS A 92 -23.40 14.08 -13.56
CA LYS A 92 -23.69 13.93 -15.00
C LYS A 92 -22.62 13.10 -15.72
N GLY A 93 -22.42 11.86 -15.30
CA GLY A 93 -21.53 10.93 -15.99
C GLY A 93 -21.02 9.79 -15.14
N THR A 94 -20.40 8.83 -15.82
CA THR A 94 -19.75 7.66 -15.20
C THR A 94 -18.39 8.07 -14.64
N PRO A 95 -18.07 7.85 -13.35
CA PRO A 95 -16.80 8.32 -12.78
C PRO A 95 -15.60 7.65 -13.46
N THR A 96 -14.77 8.45 -14.12
CA THR A 96 -13.48 8.07 -14.74
C THR A 96 -12.34 8.56 -13.85
N VAL A 97 -11.42 7.66 -13.47
CA VAL A 97 -10.44 7.90 -12.39
C VAL A 97 -9.00 7.64 -12.86
N HIS A 98 -8.03 8.37 -12.33
CA HIS A 98 -6.61 8.32 -12.70
C HIS A 98 -5.69 8.26 -11.46
N CYS A 99 -4.55 7.54 -11.55
CA CYS A 99 -3.56 7.32 -10.47
C CYS A 99 -2.11 7.67 -10.89
N VAL A 100 -1.21 7.89 -9.92
CA VAL A 100 0.16 8.46 -10.09
C VAL A 100 1.08 8.11 -8.89
N THR A 101 2.43 8.20 -8.99
CA THR A 101 3.55 8.12 -7.97
C THR A 101 4.93 8.04 -8.69
N PRO A 102 6.18 8.23 -8.15
CA PRO A 102 6.93 9.15 -7.19
C PRO A 102 7.82 10.41 -7.63
N ILE A 103 8.88 10.81 -6.84
CA ILE A 103 9.60 12.15 -6.65
C ILE A 103 11.11 12.08 -6.28
N GLU A 104 11.77 13.25 -6.25
CA GLU A 104 13.12 13.58 -5.70
C GLU A 104 13.02 14.66 -4.57
N ASN A 105 14.00 15.14 -3.77
CA ASN A 105 15.45 14.87 -3.63
C ASN A 105 15.92 14.89 -2.11
N PRO A 106 16.66 15.86 -1.47
CA PRO A 106 17.46 15.56 -0.25
C PRO A 106 17.21 16.50 0.97
N ASP A 107 18.24 16.63 1.83
CA ASP A 107 18.50 17.62 2.90
C ASP A 107 17.53 17.77 4.10
N GLU A 108 16.51 16.91 4.22
CA GLU A 108 16.00 16.55 5.56
C GLU A 108 16.66 15.26 6.10
N TYR A 109 17.17 15.36 7.32
CA TYR A 109 17.38 14.24 8.27
C TYR A 109 18.61 13.30 8.17
N TYR A 110 19.76 13.76 7.67
CA TYR A 110 21.04 13.04 7.86
C TYR A 110 21.58 13.06 9.31
N GLY A 111 20.96 12.25 10.18
CA GLY A 111 21.64 11.67 11.34
C GLY A 111 22.61 10.57 10.88
N LYS A 112 23.75 10.42 11.58
CA LYS A 112 24.81 9.42 11.26
C LYS A 112 24.23 8.03 10.95
N HIS A 113 24.48 7.51 9.73
CA HIS A 113 24.26 6.12 9.27
C HIS A 113 23.50 5.20 10.25
N MET A 114 22.21 5.46 10.46
CA MET A 114 21.41 4.63 11.36
C MET A 114 21.05 3.36 10.61
N LYS A 115 21.56 2.20 11.08
CA LYS A 115 21.08 0.90 10.60
C LYS A 115 19.57 0.84 10.83
N MET A 116 18.77 0.79 9.76
CA MET A 116 17.32 0.67 9.83
C MET A 116 16.92 -0.38 10.86
N SER A 117 16.05 0.01 11.79
CA SER A 117 15.64 -0.85 12.90
C SER A 117 14.99 -2.14 12.38
N ARG A 118 14.90 -3.17 13.25
CA ARG A 118 14.22 -4.43 12.90
C ARG A 118 12.74 -4.19 12.55
N GLU A 119 12.12 -3.18 13.16
CA GLU A 119 10.75 -2.75 12.88
C GLU A 119 10.64 -1.94 11.59
N GLU A 120 11.68 -1.19 11.22
CA GLU A 120 11.68 -0.36 10.01
C GLU A 120 11.79 -1.20 8.73
N ARG A 121 12.33 -2.41 8.83
CA ARG A 121 12.25 -3.44 7.80
C ARG A 121 10.91 -4.19 7.82
N ARG A 122 10.28 -4.34 9.00
CA ARG A 122 8.95 -4.97 9.18
C ARG A 122 7.82 -4.12 8.57
N TRP A 123 8.04 -2.84 8.31
CA TRP A 123 7.09 -1.94 7.62
C TRP A 123 7.51 -1.59 6.18
N SER A 124 8.38 -2.38 5.55
CA SER A 124 8.70 -2.27 4.13
C SER A 124 7.58 -2.87 3.28
N VAL A 125 6.48 -2.11 3.11
CA VAL A 125 5.46 -2.40 2.10
C VAL A 125 6.12 -2.51 0.73
N ARG A 126 5.78 -3.53 -0.07
CA ARG A 126 6.43 -3.81 -1.37
C ARG A 126 5.89 -2.87 -2.47
N HIS A 127 6.27 -1.60 -2.38
CA HIS A 127 6.03 -0.59 -3.40
C HIS A 127 7.31 -0.33 -4.21
N ASP A 128 7.61 -1.28 -5.08
CA ASP A 128 8.56 -1.18 -6.20
C ASP A 128 7.84 -1.11 -7.57
N ASP A 129 6.51 -1.24 -7.60
CA ASP A 129 5.67 -1.08 -8.79
C ASP A 129 5.17 0.37 -8.98
N THR A 130 5.61 1.01 -10.06
CA THR A 130 5.01 2.25 -10.59
C THR A 130 3.76 1.87 -11.37
N SER A 131 2.57 2.35 -11.01
CA SER A 131 1.33 1.96 -11.68
C SER A 131 0.43 3.13 -12.00
N VAL A 132 -0.16 3.12 -13.21
CA VAL A 132 -1.17 4.08 -13.67
C VAL A 132 -2.34 3.29 -14.26
N ALA A 133 -3.56 3.70 -13.95
CA ALA A 133 -4.78 3.07 -14.46
C ALA A 133 -5.86 4.11 -14.77
N ILE A 134 -6.79 3.73 -15.66
CA ILE A 134 -8.03 4.46 -15.94
C ILE A 134 -9.19 3.50 -15.72
N VAL A 135 -9.98 3.76 -14.68
CA VAL A 135 -11.13 2.94 -14.26
C VAL A 135 -12.42 3.75 -14.43
N GLU A 136 -13.48 3.11 -14.95
CA GLU A 136 -14.82 3.67 -15.13
C GLU A 136 -15.91 2.75 -14.51
N LYS A 137 -16.79 3.25 -13.62
CA LYS A 137 -17.87 2.46 -12.96
C LYS A 137 -19.27 2.83 -13.46
N THR A 138 -19.82 2.04 -14.37
CA THR A 138 -21.18 2.22 -14.93
C THR A 138 -22.26 1.62 -14.03
N LYS A 139 -23.31 2.39 -13.70
CA LYS A 139 -24.55 1.87 -13.12
C LYS A 139 -25.49 1.41 -14.25
N LYS A 140 -25.65 0.10 -14.42
CA LYS A 140 -26.66 -0.52 -15.31
C LYS A 140 -27.92 -0.84 -14.50
N VAL A 141 -29.04 -1.08 -15.20
CA VAL A 141 -30.29 -1.56 -14.56
C VAL A 141 -30.10 -2.92 -13.87
N SER A 142 -29.17 -3.75 -14.39
CA SER A 142 -28.78 -5.04 -13.84
C SER A 142 -27.68 -4.98 -12.76
N GLY A 143 -27.36 -3.79 -12.22
CA GLY A 143 -26.31 -3.57 -11.22
C GLY A 143 -25.10 -2.78 -11.73
N SER A 144 -24.08 -2.63 -10.88
CA SER A 144 -22.84 -1.97 -11.28
C SER A 144 -21.97 -2.86 -12.17
N ALA A 145 -21.41 -2.25 -13.20
CA ALA A 145 -20.35 -2.77 -14.05
C ALA A 145 -19.15 -1.81 -14.01
N ALA A 146 -17.95 -2.32 -14.24
CA ALA A 146 -16.72 -1.53 -14.24
C ALA A 146 -15.88 -1.88 -15.47
N LYS A 147 -15.14 -0.89 -15.95
CA LYS A 147 -14.21 -1.01 -17.07
C LYS A 147 -12.84 -0.48 -16.69
N ILE A 148 -11.80 -1.17 -17.14
CA ILE A 148 -10.42 -0.67 -17.14
C ILE A 148 -10.09 -0.29 -18.59
N HIS A 149 -9.91 1.01 -18.87
CA HIS A 149 -9.47 1.48 -20.20
C HIS A 149 -7.95 1.45 -20.34
N PHE A 150 -7.24 1.57 -19.22
CA PHE A 150 -5.79 1.51 -19.13
C PHE A 150 -5.40 0.92 -17.78
N LEU A 151 -4.38 0.05 -17.76
CA LEU A 151 -3.67 -0.40 -16.56
C LEU A 151 -2.27 -0.82 -17.00
N GLU A 152 -1.24 -0.20 -16.44
CA GLU A 152 0.15 -0.55 -16.72
C GLU A 152 1.01 -0.39 -15.46
N ASN A 153 1.89 -1.37 -15.24
CA ASN A 153 2.81 -1.45 -14.11
C ASN A 153 4.25 -1.49 -14.63
N VAL A 154 5.17 -0.76 -13.98
CA VAL A 154 6.61 -0.85 -14.18
C VAL A 154 7.29 -1.09 -12.83
N THR A 155 7.80 -2.31 -12.64
CA THR A 155 8.53 -2.74 -11.44
C THR A 155 10.00 -2.31 -11.49
N ALA A 156 10.50 -1.70 -10.42
CA ALA A 156 11.92 -1.33 -10.29
C ALA A 156 12.83 -2.58 -10.17
N ASP A 157 13.89 -2.65 -10.98
CA ASP A 157 14.82 -3.79 -10.94
C ASP A 157 15.76 -3.74 -9.73
N THR A 158 15.33 -4.38 -8.64
CA THR A 158 16.09 -4.48 -7.40
C THR A 158 16.86 -5.81 -7.26
N ARG A 159 16.97 -6.61 -8.33
CA ARG A 159 17.56 -7.97 -8.30
C ARG A 159 18.97 -8.02 -7.71
N ALA A 160 19.81 -7.03 -8.02
CA ALA A 160 21.18 -6.92 -7.48
C ALA A 160 21.23 -6.86 -5.94
N HIS A 161 20.21 -6.25 -5.31
CA HIS A 161 20.10 -6.08 -3.86
C HIS A 161 19.40 -7.26 -3.16
N ARG A 162 18.86 -8.22 -3.92
CA ARG A 162 18.12 -9.41 -3.43
C ARG A 162 16.88 -9.08 -2.58
N GLY A 163 16.36 -7.86 -2.74
CA GLY A 163 15.24 -7.26 -2.03
C GLY A 163 15.12 -5.78 -2.39
N ILE A 164 13.98 -5.16 -2.07
CA ILE A 164 13.68 -3.78 -2.49
C ILE A 164 14.71 -2.80 -1.92
N HIS A 165 15.33 -2.02 -2.80
CA HIS A 165 16.22 -0.93 -2.45
C HIS A 165 15.46 0.40 -2.56
N PRO A 166 15.18 1.13 -1.45
CA PRO A 166 14.27 2.28 -1.47
C PRO A 166 14.61 3.39 -2.48
N ILE A 167 15.90 3.61 -2.74
CA ILE A 167 16.36 4.64 -3.69
C ILE A 167 16.12 4.19 -5.14
N ILE A 168 16.45 2.95 -5.50
CA ILE A 168 16.22 2.41 -6.86
C ILE A 168 14.73 2.26 -7.14
N ALA A 169 13.95 1.91 -6.10
CA ALA A 169 12.51 2.00 -6.16
C ALA A 169 12.14 3.43 -6.58
N LEU A 170 12.53 4.46 -5.80
CA LEU A 170 12.22 5.89 -6.01
C LEU A 170 12.69 6.49 -7.36
N GLU A 171 13.86 6.11 -7.86
CA GLU A 171 14.42 6.56 -9.14
C GLU A 171 13.57 6.06 -10.33
N SER A 172 13.43 4.73 -10.46
CA SER A 172 12.61 4.08 -11.51
C SER A 172 11.17 4.64 -11.53
N HIS A 173 10.67 4.83 -10.33
CA HIS A 173 9.42 5.49 -10.00
C HIS A 173 9.27 6.92 -10.56
N GLN A 174 10.29 7.79 -10.44
CA GLN A 174 10.28 9.11 -11.08
C GLN A 174 10.27 9.02 -12.61
N ASP A 175 11.18 8.20 -13.16
CA ASP A 175 11.44 8.09 -14.60
C ASP A 175 10.20 7.62 -15.38
N ASN A 176 9.47 6.66 -14.80
CA ASN A 176 8.35 6.00 -15.47
C ASN A 176 7.01 6.69 -15.23
N LEU A 177 6.90 7.61 -14.26
CA LEU A 177 5.59 8.17 -13.92
C LEU A 177 4.99 9.04 -15.03
N ALA A 178 5.67 10.13 -15.37
CA ALA A 178 5.13 11.12 -16.28
C ALA A 178 4.87 10.53 -17.68
N THR A 179 5.66 9.53 -18.07
CA THR A 179 5.53 8.78 -19.32
C THR A 179 4.35 7.80 -19.27
N LEU A 180 4.12 7.08 -18.17
CA LEU A 180 2.91 6.27 -17.97
C LEU A 180 1.62 7.12 -17.97
N VAL A 181 1.63 8.30 -17.33
CA VAL A 181 0.50 9.26 -17.38
C VAL A 181 0.25 9.74 -18.81
N GLN A 182 1.31 10.19 -19.51
CA GLN A 182 1.21 10.63 -20.90
C GLN A 182 0.66 9.53 -21.82
N LYS A 183 1.05 8.27 -21.58
CA LYS A 183 0.54 7.10 -22.29
C LYS A 183 -0.94 6.85 -21.98
N ALA A 184 -1.31 6.86 -20.70
CA ALA A 184 -2.68 6.64 -20.21
C ALA A 184 -3.69 7.65 -20.80
N LEU A 185 -3.31 8.93 -20.94
CA LEU A 185 -4.18 9.97 -21.51
C LEU A 185 -4.79 9.59 -22.88
N ASN A 186 -4.08 8.82 -23.71
CA ASN A 186 -4.55 8.39 -25.02
C ASN A 186 -5.68 7.33 -24.95
N TYR A 187 -5.84 6.68 -23.80
CA TYR A 187 -6.86 5.65 -23.52
C TYR A 187 -8.09 6.21 -22.82
N LEU A 188 -8.12 7.50 -22.48
CA LEU A 188 -9.34 8.16 -22.00
C LEU A 188 -10.46 8.05 -23.07
N PRO A 189 -11.74 7.89 -22.68
CA PRO A 189 -12.87 7.91 -23.60
C PRO A 189 -12.90 9.17 -24.47
N GLU A 190 -13.44 9.07 -25.69
CA GLU A 190 -13.55 10.23 -26.59
C GLU A 190 -14.56 11.26 -26.06
N SER A 191 -14.22 12.55 -26.16
CA SER A 191 -15.14 13.62 -25.77
C SER A 191 -16.09 13.96 -26.91
N LYS A 192 -17.38 13.72 -26.70
CA LYS A 192 -18.46 14.22 -27.58
C LYS A 192 -18.76 15.72 -27.41
N THR A 193 -18.15 16.38 -26.42
CA THR A 193 -18.31 17.82 -26.15
C THR A 193 -17.03 18.62 -26.41
N SER A 194 -17.20 19.93 -26.59
CA SER A 194 -16.13 20.93 -26.75
C SER A 194 -15.14 21.01 -25.59
N ASP A 195 -15.54 20.49 -24.43
CA ASP A 195 -14.91 20.79 -23.13
C ASP A 195 -13.93 19.69 -22.71
N GLY A 196 -13.82 18.61 -23.49
CA GLY A 196 -12.86 17.55 -23.28
C GLY A 196 -11.41 17.98 -23.50
N LEU A 197 -10.51 17.40 -22.69
CA LEU A 197 -9.07 17.58 -22.71
C LEU A 197 -8.52 17.39 -24.13
N LYS A 198 -7.91 18.45 -24.68
CA LYS A 198 -7.23 18.38 -25.99
C LYS A 198 -5.81 17.85 -25.80
N LEU A 199 -5.50 16.73 -26.45
CA LEU A 199 -4.17 16.13 -26.44
C LEU A 199 -3.25 16.75 -27.52
N ALA A 200 -1.96 16.42 -27.45
CA ALA A 200 -0.93 16.97 -28.33
C ALA A 200 -1.08 16.52 -29.80
N ASP A 201 -1.68 15.35 -30.04
CA ASP A 201 -2.07 14.84 -31.37
C ASP A 201 -3.26 15.60 -31.98
N GLY A 202 -3.93 16.46 -31.19
CA GLY A 202 -5.12 17.22 -31.57
C GLY A 202 -6.44 16.55 -31.20
N THR A 203 -6.45 15.30 -30.74
CA THR A 203 -7.67 14.58 -30.31
C THR A 203 -8.24 15.19 -29.04
N ARG A 204 -9.53 14.90 -28.77
CA ARG A 204 -10.23 15.38 -27.57
C ARG A 204 -10.77 14.21 -26.76
N ARG A 205 -10.31 14.10 -25.52
CA ARG A 205 -10.70 13.05 -24.58
C ARG A 205 -11.58 13.59 -23.47
N ARG A 206 -12.47 12.77 -22.93
CA ARG A 206 -13.29 13.11 -21.77
C ARG A 206 -12.35 13.39 -20.59
N LEU A 207 -12.61 14.48 -19.87
CA LEU A 207 -11.90 14.80 -18.65
C LEU A 207 -12.27 13.79 -17.54
N PRO A 208 -11.32 13.29 -16.74
CA PRO A 208 -11.64 12.50 -15.55
C PRO A 208 -12.54 13.28 -14.59
N ASP A 209 -13.40 12.59 -13.85
CA ASP A 209 -14.31 13.25 -12.90
C ASP A 209 -13.62 13.54 -11.55
N PHE A 210 -12.57 12.76 -11.22
CA PHE A 210 -11.65 13.02 -10.11
C PHE A 210 -10.31 12.27 -10.28
N ILE A 211 -9.32 12.62 -9.46
CA ILE A 211 -8.02 11.92 -9.34
C ILE A 211 -7.97 11.12 -8.05
N SER A 212 -7.46 9.88 -8.08
CA SER A 212 -7.17 9.11 -6.86
C SER A 212 -5.68 8.80 -6.73
N ALA A 213 -5.11 8.92 -5.53
CA ALA A 213 -3.73 8.54 -5.31
C ALA A 213 -3.52 7.87 -3.95
N THR A 214 -2.56 6.96 -3.87
CA THR A 214 -2.18 6.29 -2.63
C THR A 214 -1.62 7.30 -1.63
N ARG A 215 -2.37 7.58 -0.57
CA ARG A 215 -1.94 8.48 0.52
C ARG A 215 -1.12 7.75 1.59
N GLY A 216 -1.27 6.44 1.71
CA GLY A 216 -0.46 5.56 2.56
C GLY A 216 -1.21 4.27 2.96
N PRO A 217 -0.68 3.43 3.87
CA PRO A 217 0.69 3.47 4.41
C PRO A 217 1.76 3.20 3.33
N GLY A 218 3.04 3.39 3.66
CA GLY A 218 4.16 3.15 2.74
C GLY A 218 5.39 4.02 3.01
N MET A 219 6.35 4.03 2.09
CA MET A 219 7.51 4.93 2.16
C MET A 219 7.09 6.34 1.73
N ARG A 220 7.30 7.35 2.60
CA ARG A 220 6.79 8.72 2.38
C ARG A 220 7.22 9.30 1.04
N SER A 221 8.50 9.18 0.69
CA SER A 221 9.10 9.59 -0.60
C SER A 221 8.33 9.04 -1.80
N ASN A 222 8.01 7.74 -1.79
CA ASN A 222 7.29 7.07 -2.86
C ASN A 222 5.81 7.55 -2.89
N LEU A 223 5.19 7.72 -1.72
CA LEU A 223 3.80 8.16 -1.60
C LEU A 223 3.58 9.64 -1.97
N SER A 224 4.53 10.55 -1.72
CA SER A 224 4.35 12.02 -1.76
C SER A 224 3.73 12.57 -3.03
N VAL A 225 3.74 11.79 -4.10
CA VAL A 225 3.92 12.24 -5.48
C VAL A 225 2.94 11.59 -6.42
N GLY A 226 2.40 10.46 -5.97
CA GLY A 226 1.05 10.12 -6.38
C GLY A 226 0.12 11.17 -5.85
N LEU A 227 0.35 11.55 -4.60
CA LEU A 227 -0.24 12.74 -4.02
C LEU A 227 0.10 14.00 -4.82
N ASP A 228 1.36 14.40 -5.00
CA ASP A 228 1.68 15.71 -5.58
C ASP A 228 1.47 15.81 -7.10
N THR A 229 1.71 14.76 -7.88
CA THR A 229 1.29 14.73 -9.30
C THR A 229 -0.24 14.64 -9.38
N GLY A 230 -0.89 13.92 -8.47
CA GLY A 230 -2.35 13.85 -8.41
C GLY A 230 -2.99 15.19 -8.09
N LYS A 231 -2.43 15.95 -7.15
CA LYS A 231 -2.77 17.35 -6.86
C LYS A 231 -2.48 18.24 -8.07
N ALA A 232 -1.34 18.08 -8.74
CA ALA A 232 -1.00 18.88 -9.91
C ALA A 232 -2.02 18.68 -11.05
N LEU A 233 -2.45 17.44 -11.31
CA LEU A 233 -3.51 17.13 -12.28
C LEU A 233 -4.88 17.65 -11.80
N SER A 234 -5.24 17.44 -10.54
CA SER A 234 -6.46 17.96 -9.91
C SER A 234 -6.57 19.49 -10.03
N VAL A 235 -5.48 20.22 -9.76
CA VAL A 235 -5.39 21.68 -9.91
C VAL A 235 -5.39 22.10 -11.39
N ALA A 236 -4.63 21.44 -12.25
CA ALA A 236 -4.54 21.78 -13.68
C ALA A 236 -5.86 21.55 -14.43
N TRP A 237 -6.67 20.58 -13.99
CA TRP A 237 -7.95 20.22 -14.59
C TRP A 237 -9.17 20.75 -13.82
N GLN A 238 -8.97 21.34 -12.63
CA GLN A 238 -10.02 21.83 -11.73
C GLN A 238 -11.03 20.73 -11.33
N ILE A 239 -10.53 19.51 -11.09
CA ILE A 239 -11.33 18.36 -10.66
C ILE A 239 -10.91 17.88 -9.26
N PRO A 240 -11.83 17.32 -8.45
CA PRO A 240 -11.51 16.84 -7.10
C PRO A 240 -10.44 15.73 -7.05
N MET A 241 -9.94 15.49 -5.85
CA MET A 241 -8.96 14.45 -5.54
C MET A 241 -9.41 13.55 -4.38
N VAL A 242 -8.97 12.30 -4.35
CA VAL A 242 -9.18 11.33 -3.25
C VAL A 242 -7.84 10.68 -2.87
N GLY A 243 -7.40 10.88 -1.62
CA GLY A 243 -6.22 10.25 -1.03
C GLY A 243 -6.58 8.88 -0.44
N VAL A 244 -6.34 7.81 -1.20
CA VAL A 244 -6.80 6.44 -0.91
C VAL A 244 -5.86 5.72 0.06
N HIS A 245 -6.42 4.91 0.96
CA HIS A 245 -5.66 4.01 1.83
C HIS A 245 -5.28 2.73 1.07
N HIS A 246 -3.98 2.42 0.97
CA HIS A 246 -3.46 1.30 0.19
C HIS A 246 -4.09 -0.05 0.57
N MET A 247 -4.11 -0.40 1.87
CA MET A 247 -4.74 -1.65 2.31
C MET A 247 -6.25 -1.70 2.05
N GLN A 248 -6.97 -0.58 2.12
CA GLN A 248 -8.40 -0.49 1.82
C GLN A 248 -8.66 -0.87 0.35
N ALA A 249 -7.78 -0.46 -0.57
CA ALA A 249 -7.85 -0.87 -1.97
C ALA A 249 -7.75 -2.40 -2.14
N HIS A 250 -6.81 -3.05 -1.46
CA HIS A 250 -6.70 -4.53 -1.43
C HIS A 250 -7.94 -5.22 -0.83
N LEU A 251 -8.67 -4.58 0.09
CA LEU A 251 -9.93 -5.08 0.65
C LEU A 251 -11.11 -4.96 -0.34
N LEU A 252 -11.15 -3.88 -1.13
CA LEU A 252 -12.26 -3.54 -2.04
C LEU A 252 -12.09 -4.09 -3.46
N THR A 253 -10.88 -4.55 -3.83
CA THR A 253 -10.56 -5.15 -5.14
C THR A 253 -11.56 -6.22 -5.62
N PRO A 254 -12.11 -7.11 -4.77
CA PRO A 254 -13.14 -8.05 -5.20
C PRO A 254 -14.36 -7.38 -5.86
N GLY A 255 -14.78 -6.20 -5.40
CA GLY A 255 -15.88 -5.46 -6.01
C GLY A 255 -15.58 -4.98 -7.43
N LEU A 256 -14.33 -4.58 -7.70
CA LEU A 256 -13.85 -4.27 -9.04
C LEU A 256 -13.94 -5.50 -9.95
N VAL A 257 -13.47 -6.66 -9.47
CA VAL A 257 -13.51 -7.94 -10.20
C VAL A 257 -14.95 -8.31 -10.56
N THR A 258 -15.85 -8.31 -9.58
CA THR A 258 -17.29 -8.53 -9.82
C THR A 258 -17.84 -7.59 -10.89
N CYS A 259 -17.51 -6.30 -10.81
CA CYS A 259 -18.03 -5.31 -11.75
C CYS A 259 -17.42 -5.43 -13.16
N LEU A 260 -16.17 -5.89 -13.30
CA LEU A 260 -15.54 -6.24 -14.59
C LEU A 260 -16.20 -7.47 -15.22
N GLU A 261 -16.56 -8.47 -14.41
CA GLU A 261 -17.33 -9.62 -14.88
C GLU A 261 -18.75 -9.22 -15.33
N ASN A 262 -19.38 -8.26 -14.63
CA ASN A 262 -20.66 -7.66 -15.01
C ASN A 262 -20.59 -6.68 -16.20
N GLU A 263 -19.38 -6.32 -16.68
CA GLU A 263 -19.21 -5.77 -18.02
C GLU A 263 -19.11 -6.89 -19.06
N SER A 264 -18.33 -7.94 -18.77
CA SER A 264 -17.90 -8.95 -19.73
C SER A 264 -18.90 -10.08 -20.02
N LYS A 265 -19.80 -10.38 -19.07
CA LYS A 265 -20.72 -11.54 -19.15
C LYS A 265 -22.16 -11.09 -19.41
N ALA A 266 -22.86 -11.83 -20.28
CA ALA A 266 -24.31 -11.71 -20.50
C ALA A 266 -25.15 -12.66 -19.60
N GLY A 267 -24.55 -13.20 -18.54
CA GLY A 267 -25.21 -14.08 -17.56
C GLY A 267 -25.87 -13.30 -16.40
N PRO A 268 -26.37 -13.99 -15.36
CA PRO A 268 -26.78 -13.32 -14.14
C PRO A 268 -25.60 -12.54 -13.53
N PRO A 269 -25.82 -11.33 -12.99
CA PRO A 269 -24.75 -10.51 -12.46
C PRO A 269 -24.12 -11.17 -11.23
N ALA A 270 -22.79 -11.16 -11.17
CA ALA A 270 -22.07 -11.50 -9.96
C ALA A 270 -22.36 -10.43 -8.89
N THR A 271 -22.52 -10.86 -7.65
CA THR A 271 -22.76 -9.99 -6.48
C THR A 271 -21.43 -9.51 -5.91
N VAL A 272 -21.31 -8.20 -5.67
CA VAL A 272 -20.17 -7.63 -4.95
C VAL A 272 -20.20 -8.16 -3.51
N PRO A 273 -19.06 -8.48 -2.86
CA PRO A 273 -19.04 -8.83 -1.44
C PRO A 273 -19.70 -7.75 -0.58
N GLU A 274 -20.88 -8.07 -0.04
CA GLU A 274 -21.62 -7.19 0.85
C GLU A 274 -20.92 -7.10 2.21
N PHE A 275 -21.03 -5.93 2.86
CA PHE A 275 -20.60 -5.77 4.24
C PHE A 275 -21.63 -6.40 5.21
N PRO A 276 -21.19 -7.06 6.30
CA PRO A 276 -19.81 -7.24 6.73
C PRO A 276 -19.11 -8.45 6.07
N PHE A 277 -17.81 -8.33 5.82
CA PHE A 277 -16.96 -9.43 5.34
C PHE A 277 -15.63 -9.52 6.11
N LEU A 278 -15.03 -10.71 6.15
CA LEU A 278 -13.63 -10.88 6.57
C LEU A 278 -12.70 -10.76 5.38
N SER A 279 -11.46 -10.33 5.64
CA SER A 279 -10.41 -10.26 4.63
C SER A 279 -9.06 -10.73 5.17
N ILE A 280 -8.39 -11.56 4.40
CA ILE A 280 -7.01 -11.99 4.61
C ILE A 280 -6.11 -11.27 3.61
N LEU A 281 -5.27 -10.38 4.11
CA LEU A 281 -4.30 -9.60 3.35
C LEU A 281 -2.94 -10.30 3.43
N VAL A 282 -2.59 -11.09 2.42
CA VAL A 282 -1.38 -11.94 2.37
C VAL A 282 -0.47 -11.60 1.20
N SER A 283 0.53 -10.76 1.48
CA SER A 283 1.56 -10.36 0.53
C SER A 283 2.95 -10.74 1.03
N GLY A 284 3.99 -10.29 0.34
CA GLY A 284 5.37 -10.40 0.82
C GLY A 284 5.73 -9.41 1.94
N GLY A 285 4.89 -8.41 2.23
CA GLY A 285 5.07 -7.43 3.32
C GLY A 285 3.98 -7.45 4.38
N HIS A 286 2.81 -8.04 4.09
CA HIS A 286 1.65 -8.05 4.99
C HIS A 286 1.09 -9.46 5.22
N THR A 287 0.64 -9.72 6.44
CA THR A 287 -0.21 -10.86 6.79
C THR A 287 -1.15 -10.44 7.90
N THR A 288 -2.35 -10.02 7.50
CA THR A 288 -3.32 -9.35 8.38
C THR A 288 -4.71 -9.92 8.12
N LEU A 289 -5.46 -10.20 9.19
CA LEU A 289 -6.88 -10.56 9.15
C LEU A 289 -7.70 -9.34 9.60
N VAL A 290 -8.63 -8.91 8.76
CA VAL A 290 -9.45 -7.69 8.95
C VAL A 290 -10.93 -8.05 8.90
N GLN A 291 -11.73 -7.40 9.75
CA GLN A 291 -13.19 -7.37 9.65
C GLN A 291 -13.63 -6.04 9.04
N SER A 292 -14.17 -6.08 7.83
CA SER A 292 -14.76 -4.93 7.16
C SER A 292 -16.25 -4.89 7.44
N LYS A 293 -16.75 -3.87 8.16
CA LYS A 293 -18.18 -3.70 8.47
C LYS A 293 -18.88 -2.65 7.61
N ASP A 294 -18.12 -1.70 7.10
CA ASP A 294 -18.54 -0.65 6.17
C ASP A 294 -17.27 -0.12 5.48
N LEU A 295 -17.43 0.74 4.47
CA LEU A 295 -16.37 1.37 3.69
C LEU A 295 -15.28 2.10 4.52
N THR A 296 -15.58 2.44 5.78
CA THR A 296 -14.65 3.15 6.68
C THR A 296 -14.45 2.51 8.07
N ASP A 297 -15.14 1.40 8.39
CA ASP A 297 -14.94 0.63 9.64
C ASP A 297 -14.31 -0.74 9.31
N HIS A 298 -12.97 -0.79 9.41
CA HIS A 298 -12.14 -1.94 9.08
C HIS A 298 -11.28 -2.36 10.29
N LYS A 299 -11.87 -3.13 11.22
CA LYS A 299 -11.18 -3.57 12.43
C LYS A 299 -10.10 -4.62 12.10
N ILE A 300 -8.88 -4.44 12.61
CA ILE A 300 -7.81 -5.45 12.50
C ILE A 300 -8.04 -6.49 13.60
N LEU A 301 -8.25 -7.75 13.18
CA LEU A 301 -8.43 -8.87 14.11
C LEU A 301 -7.10 -9.52 14.47
N ALA A 302 -6.20 -9.69 13.50
CA ALA A 302 -4.86 -10.24 13.72
C ALA A 302 -3.84 -9.67 12.72
N THR A 303 -2.57 -9.59 13.12
CA THR A 303 -1.44 -9.23 12.24
C THR A 303 -0.20 -10.07 12.57
N SER A 304 0.83 -10.04 11.73
CA SER A 304 2.07 -10.78 11.97
C SER A 304 3.01 -10.05 12.93
N GLU A 305 3.52 -10.78 13.92
CA GLU A 305 4.46 -10.26 14.91
C GLU A 305 5.93 -10.32 14.47
N ASP A 306 6.25 -11.00 13.37
CA ASP A 306 7.63 -11.10 12.88
C ASP A 306 7.81 -10.70 11.40
N ILE A 307 7.39 -11.56 10.48
CA ILE A 307 7.52 -11.39 9.02
C ILE A 307 6.21 -11.79 8.34
N ALA A 308 5.99 -11.33 7.10
CA ALA A 308 4.83 -11.77 6.34
C ALA A 308 4.96 -13.23 5.88
N ILE A 309 3.83 -13.91 5.66
CA ILE A 309 3.78 -15.28 5.12
C ILE A 309 4.49 -15.38 3.77
N GLY A 310 4.37 -14.36 2.91
CA GLY A 310 5.10 -14.30 1.65
C GLY A 310 6.61 -14.20 1.84
N GLU A 311 7.10 -13.45 2.84
CA GLU A 311 8.54 -13.38 3.14
C GLU A 311 9.05 -14.72 3.72
N ALA A 312 8.25 -15.41 4.53
CA ALA A 312 8.57 -16.72 5.08
C ALA A 312 8.64 -17.80 3.99
N LEU A 313 7.72 -17.77 3.02
CA LEU A 313 7.76 -18.62 1.83
C LEU A 313 8.94 -18.26 0.93
N ASP A 314 9.16 -16.96 0.63
CA ASP A 314 10.30 -16.49 -0.16
C ASP A 314 11.64 -16.89 0.47
N LYS A 315 11.76 -16.94 1.81
CA LYS A 315 12.95 -17.47 2.51
C LYS A 315 13.06 -18.99 2.40
N SER A 316 12.00 -19.72 2.73
CA SER A 316 11.99 -21.19 2.70
C SER A 316 12.31 -21.72 1.31
N ALA A 317 11.78 -21.06 0.26
CA ALA A 317 12.08 -21.33 -1.13
C ALA A 317 13.59 -21.25 -1.48
N ARG A 318 14.33 -20.32 -0.87
CA ARG A 318 15.78 -20.14 -1.11
C ARG A 318 16.67 -21.14 -0.37
N ASP A 319 16.18 -21.77 0.71
CA ASP A 319 16.85 -22.93 1.33
C ASP A 319 16.48 -24.25 0.60
N ILE A 320 15.23 -24.38 0.11
CA ILE A 320 14.68 -25.63 -0.45
C ILE A 320 14.98 -25.84 -1.94
N ILE A 321 14.81 -24.82 -2.79
CA ILE A 321 14.96 -24.97 -4.24
C ILE A 321 16.46 -24.94 -4.62
N PRO A 322 16.96 -25.86 -5.48
CA PRO A 322 18.35 -25.84 -5.93
C PRO A 322 18.79 -24.55 -6.65
N ASP A 323 20.03 -24.12 -6.42
CA ASP A 323 20.64 -22.91 -7.00
C ASP A 323 20.72 -22.87 -8.54
N SER A 324 20.55 -23.99 -9.24
CA SER A 324 20.38 -24.00 -10.71
C SER A 324 19.04 -23.38 -11.10
N LEU A 325 17.95 -23.99 -10.62
CA LEU A 325 16.57 -23.56 -10.88
C LEU A 325 16.32 -22.12 -10.40
N LEU A 326 16.93 -21.72 -9.26
CA LEU A 326 16.84 -20.34 -8.77
C LEU A 326 17.55 -19.29 -9.66
N ARG A 327 18.51 -19.69 -10.51
CA ARG A 327 19.17 -18.81 -11.49
C ARG A 327 18.48 -18.82 -12.85
N GLU A 328 17.81 -19.91 -13.20
CA GLU A 328 16.97 -20.02 -14.40
C GLU A 328 15.61 -19.30 -14.23
N ALA A 329 15.15 -19.14 -12.98
CA ALA A 329 13.93 -18.43 -12.64
C ALA A 329 13.98 -16.94 -13.04
N LYS A 330 13.15 -16.56 -14.02
CA LYS A 330 13.00 -15.18 -14.53
C LYS A 330 12.37 -14.19 -13.53
N SER A 331 11.97 -14.63 -12.34
CA SER A 331 11.20 -13.83 -11.36
C SER A 331 11.69 -14.04 -9.93
N THR A 332 11.69 -12.96 -9.16
CA THR A 332 11.99 -12.89 -7.72
C THR A 332 10.84 -13.38 -6.81
N MET A 333 9.71 -13.81 -7.37
CA MET A 333 8.57 -14.39 -6.63
C MET A 333 8.86 -15.81 -6.15
N TYR A 334 9.85 -15.98 -5.28
CA TYR A 334 10.34 -17.30 -4.85
C TYR A 334 9.27 -18.19 -4.21
N GLY A 335 8.28 -17.63 -3.50
CA GLY A 335 7.13 -18.38 -2.98
C GLY A 335 6.26 -19.03 -4.06
N LYS A 336 6.13 -18.42 -5.24
CA LYS A 336 5.45 -19.02 -6.40
C LYS A 336 6.30 -20.13 -7.03
N ASN A 337 7.61 -19.89 -7.14
CA ASN A 337 8.54 -20.90 -7.64
C ASN A 337 8.57 -22.14 -6.72
N LEU A 338 8.37 -21.96 -5.41
CA LEU A 338 8.24 -23.05 -4.44
C LEU A 338 6.95 -23.87 -4.67
N GLU A 339 5.80 -23.23 -4.84
CA GLU A 339 4.54 -23.91 -5.20
C GLU A 339 4.72 -24.79 -6.45
N GLN A 340 5.32 -24.24 -7.51
CA GLN A 340 5.57 -24.98 -8.76
C GLN A 340 6.61 -26.11 -8.60
N PHE A 341 7.56 -25.97 -7.69
CA PHE A 341 8.57 -27.00 -7.40
C PHE A 341 8.01 -28.16 -6.56
N VAL A 342 7.06 -27.91 -5.65
CA VAL A 342 6.50 -28.93 -4.74
C VAL A 342 5.18 -29.54 -5.22
N PHE A 343 4.43 -28.83 -6.05
CA PHE A 343 3.17 -29.27 -6.66
C PHE A 343 3.21 -29.11 -8.20
N PRO A 344 4.10 -29.84 -8.90
CA PRO A 344 4.27 -29.72 -10.37
C PRO A 344 3.01 -30.06 -11.18
N ASN A 345 2.14 -30.94 -10.66
CA ASN A 345 0.83 -31.28 -11.26
C ASN A 345 -0.31 -30.39 -10.70
N GLY A 346 0.01 -29.39 -9.88
CA GLY A 346 -0.95 -28.48 -9.26
C GLY A 346 -1.96 -29.23 -8.38
N LYS A 347 -3.25 -29.07 -8.69
CA LYS A 347 -4.37 -29.59 -7.88
C LYS A 347 -4.36 -31.10 -7.66
N ALA A 348 -3.70 -31.88 -8.52
CA ALA A 348 -3.57 -33.32 -8.34
C ALA A 348 -2.67 -33.68 -7.14
N ASP A 349 -1.60 -32.90 -6.89
CA ASP A 349 -0.60 -33.18 -5.85
C ASP A 349 -1.05 -32.79 -4.42
N PHE A 350 -2.28 -32.27 -4.28
CA PHE A 350 -2.89 -31.94 -2.99
C PHE A 350 -4.40 -32.26 -2.94
N ALA A 351 -4.88 -33.14 -3.84
CA ALA A 351 -6.27 -33.57 -3.87
C ALA A 351 -6.68 -34.35 -2.60
N ASP A 352 -5.74 -35.10 -2.06
CA ASP A 352 -5.77 -35.87 -0.82
C ASP A 352 -5.64 -35.02 0.46
N TYR A 353 -5.37 -33.72 0.34
CA TYR A 353 -5.16 -32.86 1.51
C TYR A 353 -6.39 -32.83 2.42
N SER A 354 -6.18 -33.33 3.65
CA SER A 354 -7.13 -33.34 4.76
C SER A 354 -6.65 -32.43 5.91
N PRO A 355 -7.48 -31.45 6.34
CA PRO A 355 -7.18 -30.58 7.47
C PRO A 355 -7.40 -31.30 8.81
N PRO A 356 -6.84 -30.80 9.93
CA PRO A 356 -7.24 -31.24 11.25
C PRO A 356 -8.71 -30.89 11.58
N ASP A 357 -9.51 -31.88 11.94
CA ASP A 357 -10.91 -31.73 12.39
C ASP A 357 -11.02 -30.84 13.62
N THR A 358 -10.04 -30.98 14.52
CA THR A 358 -10.04 -30.36 15.84
C THR A 358 -8.74 -29.65 16.14
N ARG A 359 -8.84 -28.61 16.96
CA ARG A 359 -7.71 -27.87 17.51
C ARG A 359 -6.73 -28.72 18.33
N GLY A 360 -7.14 -29.91 18.78
CA GLY A 360 -6.23 -30.90 19.36
C GLY A 360 -5.31 -31.51 18.31
N GLN A 361 -5.82 -31.84 17.13
CA GLN A 361 -5.03 -32.35 16.00
C GLN A 361 -4.12 -31.27 15.37
N GLU A 362 -4.49 -29.98 15.42
CA GLU A 362 -3.60 -28.87 15.04
C GLU A 362 -2.29 -28.83 15.86
N ILE A 363 -2.34 -29.33 17.10
CA ILE A 363 -1.21 -29.39 18.04
C ILE A 363 -0.39 -30.68 17.83
N THR A 364 -0.97 -31.71 17.22
CA THR A 364 -0.30 -32.99 16.96
C THR A 364 0.85 -32.82 15.98
N LYS A 365 2.07 -32.82 16.54
CA LYS A 365 3.33 -32.73 15.81
C LYS A 365 3.49 -33.89 14.83
N ARG A 366 3.32 -33.63 13.53
CA ARG A 366 3.61 -34.60 12.47
C ARG A 366 5.13 -34.71 12.29
N VAL A 367 5.62 -35.93 12.16
CA VAL A 367 7.02 -36.26 11.85
C VAL A 367 7.03 -36.80 10.43
N SER A 368 7.96 -36.33 9.59
CA SER A 368 8.12 -36.83 8.23
C SER A 368 8.92 -38.14 8.22
N ASP A 369 8.79 -38.91 7.13
CA ASP A 369 9.55 -40.15 6.91
C ASP A 369 11.08 -39.94 6.98
N TRP A 370 11.52 -38.70 6.73
CA TRP A 370 12.89 -38.21 6.84
C TRP A 370 13.35 -37.87 8.27
N GLY A 371 12.52 -38.12 9.29
CA GLY A 371 12.89 -37.95 10.71
C GLY A 371 13.03 -36.50 11.17
N TRP A 372 12.38 -35.55 10.48
CA TRP A 372 12.24 -34.16 10.90
C TRP A 372 10.77 -33.76 11.03
N SER A 373 10.52 -32.53 11.47
CA SER A 373 9.18 -32.03 11.79
C SER A 373 9.19 -30.51 11.87
N LEU A 374 8.16 -29.84 11.35
CA LEU A 374 7.91 -28.42 11.62
C LEU A 374 6.95 -28.27 12.81
N THR A 375 6.93 -27.10 13.43
CA THR A 375 6.08 -26.80 14.60
C THR A 375 5.20 -25.59 14.29
N THR A 376 3.88 -25.78 14.34
CA THR A 376 2.91 -24.72 14.04
C THR A 376 2.97 -23.58 15.05
N PRO A 377 3.26 -22.33 14.63
CA PRO A 377 3.34 -21.19 15.55
C PRO A 377 2.03 -20.97 16.31
N PHE A 378 2.14 -20.60 17.58
CA PHE A 378 1.01 -20.33 18.48
C PHE A 378 -0.07 -21.43 18.60
N ALA A 379 0.15 -22.68 18.15
CA ALA A 379 -0.88 -23.74 18.10
C ALA A 379 -1.67 -23.90 19.41
N ASN A 380 -0.96 -23.94 20.54
CA ASN A 380 -1.54 -24.12 21.88
C ASN A 380 -2.40 -22.92 22.34
N THR A 381 -2.27 -21.73 21.73
CA THR A 381 -2.97 -20.49 22.15
C THR A 381 -4.10 -20.09 21.19
N ARG A 382 -5.06 -19.30 21.68
CA ARG A 382 -6.08 -18.61 20.84
C ARG A 382 -5.72 -17.13 20.62
N MET A 383 -4.44 -16.78 20.68
CA MET A 383 -4.00 -15.40 20.45
C MET A 383 -4.20 -15.04 18.98
N MET A 384 -4.78 -13.86 18.74
CA MET A 384 -5.05 -13.34 17.41
C MET A 384 -3.81 -12.64 16.84
N GLN A 385 -2.75 -13.41 16.67
CA GLN A 385 -1.46 -12.99 16.14
C GLN A 385 -0.95 -14.06 15.17
N PHE A 386 -0.22 -13.63 14.15
CA PHE A 386 0.52 -14.51 13.25
C PHE A 386 2.03 -14.46 13.54
N SER A 387 2.73 -15.53 13.20
CA SER A 387 4.19 -15.62 13.23
C SER A 387 4.64 -16.66 12.19
N PHE A 388 5.67 -16.34 11.42
CA PHE A 388 6.21 -17.23 10.37
C PHE A 388 7.75 -17.28 10.36
N SER A 389 8.44 -16.44 11.13
CA SER A 389 9.91 -16.41 11.15
C SER A 389 10.53 -17.71 11.67
N SER A 390 9.85 -18.39 12.60
CA SER A 390 10.22 -19.70 13.13
C SER A 390 10.19 -20.79 12.06
N ILE A 391 9.22 -20.77 11.15
CA ILE A 391 9.05 -21.79 10.08
C ILE A 391 10.24 -21.75 9.13
N SER A 392 10.55 -20.59 8.54
CA SER A 392 11.74 -20.44 7.68
C SER A 392 13.05 -20.76 8.43
N SER A 393 13.13 -20.45 9.73
CA SER A 393 14.29 -20.79 10.56
C SER A 393 14.44 -22.29 10.84
N MET A 394 13.33 -23.05 10.88
CA MET A 394 13.34 -24.50 11.00
C MET A 394 13.69 -25.17 9.67
N VAL A 395 13.10 -24.71 8.55
CA VAL A 395 13.44 -25.16 7.19
C VAL A 395 14.95 -25.08 6.95
N GLY A 396 15.55 -23.91 7.13
CA GLY A 396 16.99 -23.74 6.93
C GLY A 396 17.86 -24.59 7.88
N LYS A 397 17.39 -24.88 9.10
CA LYS A 397 18.09 -25.81 10.01
C LYS A 397 18.04 -27.25 9.50
N ILE A 398 16.91 -27.70 8.94
CA ILE A 398 16.75 -29.03 8.34
C ILE A 398 17.65 -29.15 7.12
N VAL A 399 17.60 -28.19 6.19
CA VAL A 399 18.45 -28.12 4.98
C VAL A 399 19.95 -28.22 5.32
N ARG A 400 20.38 -27.60 6.42
CA ARG A 400 21.79 -27.62 6.88
C ARG A 400 22.17 -28.83 7.73
N ARG A 401 21.22 -29.69 8.13
CA ARG A 401 21.46 -30.84 9.03
C ARG A 401 22.32 -31.95 8.41
N GLY A 402 22.34 -32.07 7.08
CA GLY A 402 23.19 -33.01 6.34
C GLY A 402 24.70 -32.68 6.33
N GLY A 403 25.11 -31.56 6.93
CA GLY A 403 26.48 -31.06 6.84
C GLY A 403 26.84 -30.59 5.42
N THR A 404 28.14 -30.39 5.15
CA THR A 404 28.60 -29.85 3.86
C THR A 404 28.54 -30.87 2.71
N ASN A 405 28.49 -32.17 3.03
CA ASN A 405 28.74 -33.24 2.05
C ASN A 405 27.47 -34.04 1.69
N ILE A 406 26.43 -34.07 2.53
CA ILE A 406 25.17 -34.76 2.21
C ILE A 406 24.17 -33.73 1.67
N LYS A 407 23.96 -33.75 0.35
CA LYS A 407 22.94 -32.91 -0.29
C LYS A 407 21.56 -33.57 -0.12
N MET A 408 20.70 -32.92 0.68
CA MET A 408 19.27 -33.24 0.83
C MET A 408 18.62 -33.53 -0.53
N SER A 409 17.88 -34.65 -0.61
CA SER A 409 17.38 -35.24 -1.86
C SER A 409 16.28 -34.40 -2.53
N HIS A 410 15.92 -34.72 -3.78
CA HIS A 410 14.81 -34.03 -4.45
C HIS A 410 13.47 -34.32 -3.78
N ALA A 411 13.19 -35.57 -3.41
CA ALA A 411 11.97 -35.95 -2.69
C ALA A 411 11.88 -35.25 -1.33
N GLU A 412 12.95 -35.29 -0.53
CA GLU A 412 13.00 -34.62 0.77
C GLU A 412 12.82 -33.09 0.67
N ARG A 413 13.33 -32.46 -0.40
CA ARG A 413 13.08 -31.04 -0.70
C ARG A 413 11.61 -30.77 -1.04
N VAL A 414 10.98 -31.64 -1.81
CA VAL A 414 9.54 -31.54 -2.12
C VAL A 414 8.74 -31.65 -0.83
N ASP A 415 8.96 -32.67 -0.02
CA ASP A 415 8.23 -32.90 1.23
C ASP A 415 8.45 -31.76 2.24
N LEU A 416 9.68 -31.27 2.40
CA LEU A 416 9.99 -30.13 3.27
C LEU A 416 9.28 -28.85 2.81
N GLY A 417 9.14 -28.65 1.50
CA GLY A 417 8.41 -27.52 0.94
C GLY A 417 6.89 -27.65 1.05
N ARG A 418 6.33 -28.86 0.82
CA ARG A 418 4.91 -29.17 1.08
C ARG A 418 4.57 -28.91 2.55
N GLU A 419 5.37 -29.43 3.48
CA GLU A 419 5.17 -29.27 4.91
C GLU A 419 5.37 -27.81 5.38
N ALA A 420 6.33 -27.08 4.82
CA ALA A 420 6.51 -25.65 5.12
C ALA A 420 5.33 -24.79 4.63
N MET A 421 4.81 -25.06 3.43
CA MET A 421 3.60 -24.40 2.92
C MET A 421 2.38 -24.77 3.77
N ARG A 422 2.22 -26.06 4.12
CA ARG A 422 1.14 -26.57 4.96
C ARG A 422 1.11 -25.88 6.31
N VAL A 423 2.22 -25.88 7.06
CA VAL A 423 2.27 -25.25 8.39
C VAL A 423 2.06 -23.73 8.32
N CYS A 424 2.51 -23.05 7.27
CA CYS A 424 2.18 -21.64 7.01
C CYS A 424 0.67 -21.42 6.81
N PHE A 425 0.00 -22.23 5.99
CA PHE A 425 -1.41 -22.04 5.64
C PHE A 425 -2.38 -22.56 6.71
N GLU A 426 -2.05 -23.66 7.41
CA GLU A 426 -2.81 -24.15 8.55
C GLU A 426 -2.74 -23.17 9.74
N HIS A 427 -1.58 -22.54 9.98
CA HIS A 427 -1.45 -21.48 10.97
C HIS A 427 -2.38 -20.30 10.66
N LEU A 428 -2.44 -19.88 9.40
CA LEU A 428 -3.31 -18.82 8.89
C LEU A 428 -4.80 -19.18 9.02
N ALA A 429 -5.20 -20.35 8.51
CA ALA A 429 -6.58 -20.82 8.53
C ALA A 429 -7.12 -21.00 9.96
N SER A 430 -6.31 -21.54 10.88
CA SER A 430 -6.63 -21.70 12.29
C SER A 430 -7.02 -20.38 12.98
N ARG A 431 -6.28 -19.27 12.78
CA ARG A 431 -6.68 -17.96 13.35
C ARG A 431 -7.91 -17.38 12.66
N THR A 432 -8.11 -17.62 11.36
CA THR A 432 -9.35 -17.23 10.65
C THR A 432 -10.58 -17.93 11.24
N VAL A 433 -10.49 -19.23 11.51
CA VAL A 433 -11.54 -20.01 12.19
C VAL A 433 -11.76 -19.51 13.62
N ILE A 434 -10.69 -19.22 14.38
CA ILE A 434 -10.80 -18.64 15.73
C ILE A 434 -11.52 -17.28 15.69
N ALA A 435 -11.28 -16.45 14.67
CA ALA A 435 -11.98 -15.18 14.48
C ALA A 435 -13.49 -15.40 14.24
N LEU A 436 -13.83 -16.30 13.33
CA LEU A 436 -15.22 -16.66 13.00
C LEU A 436 -15.96 -17.26 14.20
N GLU A 437 -15.32 -18.17 14.95
CA GLU A 437 -15.84 -18.69 16.23
C GLU A 437 -16.10 -17.57 17.26
N THR A 438 -15.24 -16.56 17.31
CA THR A 438 -15.35 -15.43 18.25
C THR A 438 -16.42 -14.41 17.82
N LEU A 439 -16.63 -14.23 16.52
CA LEU A 439 -17.66 -13.34 15.96
C LEU A 439 -19.04 -14.01 15.91
N ARG A 440 -19.12 -15.34 15.89
CA ARG A 440 -20.36 -16.14 15.77
C ARG A 440 -21.53 -15.67 16.66
N PRO A 441 -21.36 -15.28 17.94
CA PRO A 441 -22.47 -14.80 18.77
C PRO A 441 -23.14 -13.50 18.26
N TYR A 442 -22.42 -12.71 17.46
CA TYR A 442 -22.85 -11.42 16.92
C TYR A 442 -23.19 -11.49 15.41
N ASN A 443 -22.89 -12.63 14.77
CA ASN A 443 -22.94 -12.85 13.33
C ASN A 443 -24.36 -13.24 12.85
N THR A 444 -25.33 -12.36 13.08
CA THR A 444 -26.76 -12.63 12.84
C THR A 444 -27.44 -11.54 12.02
N GLY A 445 -28.39 -11.93 11.17
CA GLY A 445 -29.16 -11.01 10.33
C GLY A 445 -28.26 -10.16 9.44
N LYS A 446 -28.38 -8.83 9.53
CA LYS A 446 -27.56 -7.88 8.76
C LYS A 446 -26.06 -7.90 9.11
N ASN A 447 -25.67 -8.55 10.21
CA ASN A 447 -24.27 -8.68 10.63
C ASN A 447 -23.66 -10.05 10.23
N GLU A 448 -24.33 -10.85 9.40
CA GLU A 448 -23.85 -12.18 9.01
C GLU A 448 -22.72 -12.10 7.98
N ILE A 449 -21.50 -12.41 8.41
CA ILE A 449 -20.34 -12.58 7.52
C ILE A 449 -20.55 -13.84 6.66
N ARG A 450 -20.75 -13.62 5.35
CA ARG A 450 -20.90 -14.68 4.34
C ARG A 450 -19.70 -14.80 3.40
N THR A 451 -18.76 -13.87 3.46
CA THR A 451 -17.61 -13.80 2.54
C THR A 451 -16.28 -13.68 3.28
N LEU A 452 -15.30 -14.47 2.83
CA LEU A 452 -13.88 -14.35 3.16
C LEU A 452 -13.12 -13.89 1.92
N VAL A 453 -12.74 -12.61 1.88
CA VAL A 453 -11.84 -12.07 0.86
C VAL A 453 -10.41 -12.53 1.13
N VAL A 454 -9.67 -12.91 0.10
CA VAL A 454 -8.24 -13.23 0.18
C VAL A 454 -7.50 -12.47 -0.91
N SER A 455 -6.62 -11.54 -0.55
CA SER A 455 -5.90 -10.67 -1.48
C SER A 455 -4.44 -10.44 -1.07
N GLY A 456 -3.66 -9.79 -1.93
CA GLY A 456 -2.20 -9.81 -1.86
C GLY A 456 -1.58 -10.96 -2.66
N GLY A 457 -0.30 -10.85 -3.04
CA GLY A 457 0.34 -11.78 -3.99
C GLY A 457 0.41 -13.26 -3.59
N VAL A 458 0.16 -13.63 -2.33
CA VAL A 458 0.09 -15.04 -1.90
C VAL A 458 -1.32 -15.63 -2.14
N ALA A 459 -2.35 -14.81 -2.33
CA ALA A 459 -3.69 -15.25 -2.72
C ALA A 459 -3.75 -15.95 -4.10
N ALA A 460 -2.71 -15.80 -4.93
CA ALA A 460 -2.58 -16.56 -6.18
C ALA A 460 -2.24 -18.05 -5.98
N ASN A 461 -1.91 -18.47 -4.75
CA ASN A 461 -1.50 -19.83 -4.41
C ASN A 461 -2.71 -20.78 -4.30
N GLN A 462 -2.72 -21.87 -5.07
CA GLN A 462 -3.85 -22.79 -5.14
C GLN A 462 -3.94 -23.70 -3.91
N PHE A 463 -2.80 -24.04 -3.30
CA PHE A 463 -2.78 -24.86 -2.09
C PHE A 463 -3.33 -24.08 -0.88
N LEU A 464 -3.02 -22.78 -0.74
CA LEU A 464 -3.64 -21.90 0.25
C LEU A 464 -5.17 -21.92 0.14
N MET A 465 -5.72 -21.85 -1.08
CA MET A 465 -7.17 -21.89 -1.29
C MET A 465 -7.77 -23.25 -0.89
N LYS A 466 -7.12 -24.37 -1.24
CA LYS A 466 -7.53 -25.71 -0.78
C LYS A 466 -7.49 -25.83 0.75
N VAL A 467 -6.43 -25.32 1.40
CA VAL A 467 -6.31 -25.33 2.87
C VAL A 467 -7.42 -24.50 3.51
N LEU A 468 -7.63 -23.25 3.08
CA LEU A 468 -8.67 -22.38 3.62
C LEU A 468 -10.08 -22.97 3.42
N THR A 469 -10.40 -23.46 2.22
CA THR A 469 -11.72 -24.07 1.93
C THR A 469 -11.97 -25.27 2.85
N SER A 470 -11.01 -26.19 2.92
CA SER A 470 -11.16 -27.43 3.71
C SER A 470 -11.23 -27.12 5.22
N PHE A 471 -10.47 -26.12 5.71
CA PHE A 471 -10.57 -25.66 7.10
C PHE A 471 -11.95 -25.08 7.41
N LEU A 472 -12.49 -24.20 6.56
CA LEU A 472 -13.81 -23.61 6.81
C LEU A 472 -14.90 -24.69 6.79
N GLU A 473 -14.87 -25.59 5.80
CA GLU A 473 -15.81 -26.70 5.68
C GLU A 473 -15.85 -27.57 6.94
N VAL A 474 -14.71 -28.18 7.30
CA VAL A 474 -14.61 -29.13 8.42
C VAL A 474 -14.84 -28.45 9.79
N ARG A 475 -14.54 -27.15 9.92
CA ARG A 475 -14.77 -26.38 11.16
C ARG A 475 -16.19 -25.79 11.26
N GLY A 476 -17.10 -26.12 10.34
CA GLY A 476 -18.51 -25.73 10.40
C GLY A 476 -18.85 -24.34 9.83
N PHE A 477 -18.00 -23.84 8.94
CA PHE A 477 -18.11 -22.55 8.24
C PHE A 477 -18.13 -22.70 6.71
N GLY A 478 -18.47 -23.89 6.19
CA GLY A 478 -18.56 -24.17 4.75
C GLY A 478 -19.61 -23.35 3.98
N ASN A 479 -20.43 -22.56 4.67
CA ASN A 479 -21.34 -21.57 4.09
C ASN A 479 -20.64 -20.25 3.71
N ILE A 480 -19.38 -20.05 4.09
CA ILE A 480 -18.62 -18.83 3.79
C ILE A 480 -17.94 -18.97 2.42
N ASN A 481 -18.29 -18.08 1.50
CA ASN A 481 -17.69 -18.02 0.18
C ASN A 481 -16.27 -17.42 0.26
N ILE A 482 -15.28 -18.07 -0.36
CA ILE A 482 -13.91 -17.55 -0.48
C ILE A 482 -13.78 -16.80 -1.81
N VAL A 483 -13.44 -15.51 -1.75
CA VAL A 483 -13.29 -14.66 -2.94
C VAL A 483 -11.86 -14.14 -3.04
N ALA A 484 -11.18 -14.49 -4.13
CA ALA A 484 -9.83 -14.04 -4.44
C ALA A 484 -9.80 -13.32 -5.81
N PRO A 485 -9.26 -12.09 -5.90
CA PRO A 485 -9.05 -11.43 -7.17
C PRO A 485 -8.13 -12.23 -8.12
N PRO A 486 -8.21 -12.05 -9.45
CA PRO A 486 -7.26 -12.65 -10.36
C PRO A 486 -5.83 -12.15 -10.05
N PRO A 487 -4.76 -12.93 -10.33
CA PRO A 487 -3.41 -12.62 -9.83
C PRO A 487 -2.88 -11.21 -10.15
N TYR A 488 -3.24 -10.64 -11.30
CA TYR A 488 -2.83 -9.29 -11.72
C TYR A 488 -3.51 -8.14 -10.95
N LEU A 489 -4.59 -8.43 -10.22
CA LEU A 489 -5.24 -7.51 -9.27
C LEU A 489 -4.93 -7.85 -7.80
N CYS A 490 -4.32 -9.01 -7.52
CA CYS A 490 -3.82 -9.36 -6.19
C CYS A 490 -2.45 -8.73 -5.86
N THR A 491 -1.67 -8.36 -6.88
CA THR A 491 -0.45 -7.55 -6.72
C THR A 491 -0.78 -6.06 -6.70
N ASP A 492 0.16 -5.23 -6.23
CA ASP A 492 -0.05 -3.78 -6.15
C ASP A 492 -0.30 -3.19 -7.56
N ASN A 493 -1.36 -2.42 -7.70
CA ASN A 493 -1.80 -1.88 -8.98
C ASN A 493 -2.64 -0.60 -8.79
N ALA A 494 -2.72 0.24 -9.81
CA ALA A 494 -3.51 1.46 -9.80
C ALA A 494 -5.03 1.22 -9.95
N ALA A 495 -5.47 0.08 -10.50
CA ALA A 495 -6.90 -0.16 -10.71
C ALA A 495 -7.66 -0.35 -9.38
N MET A 496 -7.06 -1.01 -8.39
CA MET A 496 -7.62 -1.10 -7.04
C MET A 496 -7.65 0.26 -6.32
N ILE A 497 -6.64 1.11 -6.54
CA ILE A 497 -6.58 2.48 -5.98
C ILE A 497 -7.69 3.33 -6.61
N GLY A 498 -7.86 3.25 -7.93
CA GLY A 498 -8.97 3.85 -8.66
C GLY A 498 -10.33 3.39 -8.12
N TRP A 499 -10.53 2.08 -7.95
CA TRP A 499 -11.78 1.49 -7.46
C TRP A 499 -12.14 1.95 -6.03
N ALA A 500 -11.20 1.86 -5.07
CA ALA A 500 -11.41 2.38 -3.73
C ALA A 500 -11.62 3.90 -3.73
N GLY A 501 -10.98 4.61 -4.66
CA GLY A 501 -11.28 6.00 -4.99
C GLY A 501 -12.75 6.20 -5.39
N ILE A 502 -13.31 5.34 -6.24
CA ILE A 502 -14.72 5.42 -6.67
C ILE A 502 -15.68 5.18 -5.49
N GLU A 503 -15.47 4.13 -4.69
CA GLU A 503 -16.34 3.87 -3.52
C GLU A 503 -16.33 5.06 -2.54
N MET A 504 -15.13 5.58 -2.21
CA MET A 504 -15.00 6.77 -1.37
C MET A 504 -15.63 8.02 -2.01
N PHE A 505 -15.49 8.19 -3.32
CA PHE A 505 -16.05 9.32 -4.05
C PHE A 505 -17.59 9.28 -4.12
N GLU A 506 -18.18 8.11 -4.40
CA GLU A 506 -19.64 7.93 -4.38
C GLU A 506 -20.23 8.06 -2.97
N ALA A 507 -19.46 7.74 -1.92
CA ALA A 507 -19.82 7.98 -0.52
C ALA A 507 -19.66 9.45 -0.05
N GLY A 508 -19.29 10.36 -0.97
CA GLY A 508 -19.18 11.81 -0.72
C GLY A 508 -17.81 12.28 -0.20
N PHE A 509 -16.82 11.40 -0.06
CA PHE A 509 -15.49 11.78 0.43
C PHE A 509 -14.61 12.38 -0.67
N ARG A 510 -13.87 13.43 -0.32
CA ARG A 510 -12.79 14.07 -1.10
C ARG A 510 -11.58 14.28 -0.19
N SER A 511 -10.42 14.52 -0.76
CA SER A 511 -9.25 14.98 0.00
C SER A 511 -8.89 16.42 -0.37
N ASP A 512 -8.64 17.22 0.67
CA ASP A 512 -8.07 18.55 0.54
C ASP A 512 -6.64 18.49 -0.05
N LEU A 513 -6.27 19.50 -0.83
CA LEU A 513 -4.99 19.54 -1.54
C LEU A 513 -3.77 19.69 -0.60
N SER A 514 -3.96 20.10 0.66
CA SER A 514 -2.90 20.08 1.68
C SER A 514 -2.60 18.69 2.24
N CYS A 515 -3.34 17.64 1.84
CA CYS A 515 -3.12 16.28 2.30
C CYS A 515 -1.69 15.79 2.06
N ARG A 516 -1.17 14.98 2.99
CA ARG A 516 0.25 14.57 3.05
C ARG A 516 0.39 13.05 3.06
N PRO A 517 1.51 12.51 2.56
CA PRO A 517 1.80 11.08 2.60
C PRO A 517 1.99 10.57 4.03
N LEU A 518 1.36 9.44 4.33
CA LEU A 518 1.33 8.83 5.66
C LEU A 518 2.22 7.58 5.67
N ARG A 519 3.32 7.61 6.44
CA ARG A 519 4.26 6.47 6.56
C ARG A 519 3.54 5.26 7.17
N LYS A 520 2.98 5.49 8.34
CA LYS A 520 2.03 4.62 9.02
C LYS A 520 0.65 5.28 8.86
N TRP A 521 -0.33 4.44 8.58
CA TRP A 521 -1.76 4.72 8.54
C TRP A 521 -2.40 3.35 8.72
N THR A 522 -3.25 3.18 9.72
CA THR A 522 -3.96 1.91 9.93
C THR A 522 -5.37 1.96 9.34
N LEU A 523 -5.94 0.77 9.17
CA LEU A 523 -7.34 0.57 8.81
C LEU A 523 -8.27 0.77 10.03
N ASP A 524 -7.77 0.47 11.22
CA ASP A 524 -8.59 0.30 12.42
C ASP A 524 -9.00 1.64 13.04
N PRO A 525 -10.31 1.98 13.09
CA PRO A 525 -10.78 3.24 13.66
C PRO A 525 -10.61 3.31 15.20
N GLN A 526 -10.22 2.21 15.86
CA GLN A 526 -9.95 2.18 17.31
C GLN A 526 -8.48 2.46 17.67
N ALA A 527 -7.61 2.71 16.69
CA ALA A 527 -6.20 3.02 16.90
C ALA A 527 -5.92 4.53 17.02
N ASP A 528 -4.73 4.88 17.52
CA ASP A 528 -4.32 6.26 17.84
C ASP A 528 -4.37 7.25 16.66
N ASP A 529 -4.31 6.77 15.42
CA ASP A 529 -4.40 7.62 14.21
C ASP A 529 -5.85 7.78 13.67
N GLY A 530 -6.82 7.11 14.30
CA GLY A 530 -8.24 7.14 13.93
C GLY A 530 -8.61 6.39 12.65
N GLY A 531 -7.77 5.45 12.20
CA GLY A 531 -8.06 4.62 11.03
C GLY A 531 -8.16 5.42 9.73
N ILE A 532 -9.06 5.02 8.82
CA ILE A 532 -9.19 5.67 7.50
C ILE A 532 -9.59 7.15 7.61
N LEU A 533 -10.48 7.52 8.53
CA LEU A 533 -11.00 8.89 8.62
C LEU A 533 -10.22 9.82 9.57
N GLY A 534 -9.41 9.27 10.48
CA GLY A 534 -8.69 10.06 11.48
C GLY A 534 -7.64 11.05 10.92
N PRO A 535 -6.84 10.69 9.89
CA PRO A 535 -5.89 11.64 9.31
C PRO A 535 -6.58 12.75 8.52
N GLY A 536 -6.65 13.93 9.14
CA GLY A 536 -7.31 15.13 8.62
C GLY A 536 -6.92 15.54 7.20
N GLY A 537 -7.74 16.40 6.60
CA GLY A 537 -7.73 16.68 5.16
C GLY A 537 -8.76 15.86 4.36
N TRP A 538 -9.70 15.19 5.04
CA TRP A 538 -10.95 14.73 4.41
C TRP A 538 -11.94 15.89 4.31
N ILE A 539 -12.60 16.00 3.16
CA ILE A 539 -13.77 16.85 2.92
C ILE A 539 -14.95 15.90 2.62
N ARG A 540 -16.15 16.25 3.06
CA ARG A 540 -17.38 15.50 2.76
C ARG A 540 -18.40 16.43 2.10
N GLU A 541 -18.89 16.02 0.95
CA GLU A 541 -19.94 16.69 0.13
C GLU A 541 -21.32 16.03 0.34
#